data_AF-F2UH96-F1
#
_entry.id   AF-F2UH96-F1
#
_cell.length_a   1.000
_cell.length_b   1.000
_cell.length_c   1.000
_cell.angle_alpha   90.00
_cell.angle_beta   90.00
_cell.angle_gamma   90.00
#
_symmetry.space_group_name_H-M   'P 1'
#
loop_
_entity.id
_entity.type
_entity.pdbx_description
1 polymer ?
#
loop_
_entity_poly.entity_id
_entity_poly.type
_entity_poly.pdbx_seq_one_letter_code
_entity_poly.pdbx_strand_id
1 'polypeptide(L)'
;MSQQQQRINSVVGERIAAVVDDMLTRCALLPHLCSACVVRDDANESDAENARPASNTSEFAWDGASQLSEDTLQMLQAHRRTEKTYAADTDNRELSIAVEESTRKLMHHLSKRPHEAQALRQRPVHLPESFKTLTQRLQQLRDVLYLKLTTNVEDERSQQEKVNKLRANEKKNIATLKSLETKLRQAQREHHQETERRDAIIADLEDDLDFIAHSAAEHSRQTLREARRKQDHHEHTMNTDGKQLNEQLDKLEKELASMRKKHKDEETKLRKRKLKLQAQIEGWIMKYDQDMGEKQRELDGIQQQYGAESKQLQELEERFNVLEIEYNRIMEERRAEREYKQQAEEEMQKMIRAALLIQSCWKAYKSRKAARKAAAKKNKKKGKKKK
;
A
#
# COMPACT_ATOMS: atom_id res chain seq x y z
N MET A 1 -7.48 83.52 -39.84
CA MET A 1 -7.88 84.83 -39.31
C MET A 1 -6.91 85.84 -39.87
N SER A 2 -7.32 86.53 -40.93
CA SER A 2 -6.55 87.59 -41.57
C SER A 2 -6.04 88.55 -40.50
N GLN A 3 -4.73 88.78 -40.48
CA GLN A 3 -4.16 89.91 -39.76
C GLN A 3 -4.71 91.16 -40.43
N GLN A 4 -5.89 91.59 -39.98
CA GLN A 4 -6.32 92.97 -40.12
C GLN A 4 -5.22 93.76 -39.45
N GLN A 5 -4.44 94.47 -40.24
CA GLN A 5 -3.41 95.38 -39.77
C GLN A 5 -4.14 96.42 -38.94
N GLN A 6 -4.25 96.16 -37.64
CA GLN A 6 -4.94 97.04 -36.69
C GLN A 6 -4.18 98.35 -36.73
N ARG A 7 -4.84 99.39 -37.25
CA ARG A 7 -4.26 100.73 -37.29
C ARG A 7 -4.02 101.15 -35.85
N ILE A 8 -2.84 101.70 -35.60
CA ILE A 8 -2.49 102.21 -34.29
C ILE A 8 -3.42 103.38 -34.01
N ASN A 9 -4.35 103.22 -33.07
CA ASN A 9 -5.41 104.21 -32.81
C ASN A 9 -4.90 105.52 -32.16
N SER A 10 -3.61 105.57 -31.82
CA SER A 10 -2.96 106.73 -31.22
C SER A 10 -1.97 107.36 -32.20
N VAL A 11 -2.16 108.64 -32.51
CA VAL A 11 -1.22 109.46 -33.31
C VAL A 11 0.18 109.44 -32.70
N VAL A 12 0.28 109.34 -31.37
CA VAL A 12 1.56 109.20 -30.66
C VAL A 12 2.18 107.82 -30.91
N GLY A 13 1.35 106.77 -30.95
CA GLY A 13 1.79 105.41 -31.28
C GLY A 13 2.28 105.27 -32.72
N GLU A 14 1.61 105.92 -33.68
CA GLU A 14 2.05 105.96 -35.08
C GLU A 14 3.40 106.67 -35.23
N ARG A 15 3.60 107.79 -34.51
CA ARG A 15 4.89 108.50 -34.50
C ARG A 15 6.01 107.66 -33.89
N ILE A 16 5.75 106.97 -32.78
CA ILE A 16 6.73 106.10 -32.13
C ILE A 16 7.11 104.93 -33.04
N ALA A 17 6.13 104.30 -33.71
CA ALA A 17 6.40 103.25 -34.69
C ALA A 17 7.24 103.75 -35.88
N ALA A 18 6.89 104.91 -36.44
CA ALA A 18 7.62 105.52 -37.54
C ALA A 18 9.08 105.88 -37.20
N VAL A 19 9.35 106.31 -35.96
CA VAL A 19 10.71 106.59 -35.48
C VAL A 19 11.54 105.31 -35.39
N VAL A 20 10.95 104.22 -34.88
CA VAL A 20 11.64 102.92 -34.79
C VAL A 20 11.91 102.35 -36.19
N ASP A 21 10.98 102.52 -37.14
CA ASP A 21 11.18 102.12 -38.53
C ASP A 21 12.25 102.95 -39.24
N ASP A 22 12.29 104.29 -39.05
CA ASP A 22 13.36 105.14 -39.59
C ASP A 22 14.73 104.76 -39.00
N MET A 23 14.80 104.47 -37.70
CA MET A 23 16.03 103.99 -37.06
C MET A 23 16.49 102.65 -37.64
N LEU A 24 15.59 101.68 -37.84
CA LEU A 24 15.91 100.39 -38.44
C LEU A 24 16.44 100.54 -39.88
N THR A 25 15.85 101.42 -40.69
CA THR A 25 16.31 101.63 -42.08
C THR A 25 17.69 102.28 -42.17
N ARG A 26 18.01 103.21 -41.26
CA ARG A 26 19.32 103.87 -41.18
C ARG A 26 20.39 102.95 -40.61
N CYS A 27 20.07 102.19 -39.56
CA CYS A 27 20.96 101.16 -39.04
C CYS A 27 21.30 100.12 -40.12
N ALA A 28 20.36 99.73 -40.97
CA ALA A 28 20.64 98.80 -42.07
C ALA A 28 21.65 99.31 -43.13
N LEU A 29 21.96 100.62 -43.18
CA LEU A 29 22.89 101.20 -44.17
C LEU A 29 24.30 101.42 -43.62
N LEU A 30 24.44 101.70 -42.32
CA LEU A 30 25.72 102.04 -41.68
C LEU A 30 26.84 101.02 -41.92
N PRO A 31 26.61 99.69 -41.88
CA PRO A 31 27.67 98.72 -42.08
C PRO A 31 28.27 98.75 -43.49
N HIS A 32 27.55 99.26 -44.48
CA HIS A 32 28.00 99.29 -45.88
C HIS A 32 28.87 100.51 -46.21
N LEU A 33 28.94 101.47 -45.29
CA LEU A 33 29.71 102.70 -45.43
C LEU A 33 31.09 102.64 -44.77
N CYS A 34 31.27 101.67 -43.87
CA CYS A 34 32.48 101.47 -43.06
C CYS A 34 33.62 100.81 -43.86
N SER A 35 34.83 101.35 -43.75
CA SER A 35 36.07 100.86 -44.37
C SER A 35 36.64 99.63 -43.65
N ALA A 36 36.25 99.36 -42.41
CA ALA A 36 36.68 98.17 -41.66
C ALA A 36 35.95 96.88 -42.09
N CYS A 37 35.01 96.99 -43.04
CA CYS A 37 34.22 95.90 -43.57
C CYS A 37 34.86 95.31 -44.84
N VAL A 38 35.62 94.23 -44.67
CA VAL A 38 36.37 93.53 -45.74
C VAL A 38 35.41 92.80 -46.70
N VAL A 39 35.73 92.85 -48.01
CA VAL A 39 35.04 92.12 -49.09
C VAL A 39 35.48 90.66 -49.05
N ARG A 40 34.54 89.70 -49.09
CA ARG A 40 34.88 88.27 -49.21
C ARG A 40 35.44 87.97 -50.59
N ASP A 41 36.62 87.35 -50.62
CA ASP A 41 37.00 86.43 -51.70
C ASP A 41 36.51 85.03 -51.32
N ASP A 42 35.63 84.46 -52.13
CA ASP A 42 35.14 83.09 -51.96
C ASP A 42 36.12 82.10 -52.59
N ALA A 43 37.03 81.54 -51.79
CA ALA A 43 37.70 80.27 -52.12
C ALA A 43 38.20 79.54 -50.86
N ASN A 44 37.51 78.44 -50.57
CA ASN A 44 37.88 77.25 -49.78
C ASN A 44 38.49 77.36 -48.37
N GLU A 45 37.68 76.86 -47.42
CA GLU A 45 38.12 76.11 -46.24
C GLU A 45 38.93 74.86 -46.66
N SER A 46 40.25 74.93 -46.55
CA SER A 46 41.17 73.86 -46.11
C SER A 46 42.59 74.23 -46.52
N ASP A 47 43.55 74.03 -45.61
CA ASP A 47 45.00 74.21 -45.80
C ASP A 47 45.53 75.63 -45.52
N ALA A 48 45.44 76.00 -44.24
CA ALA A 48 46.25 77.06 -43.66
C ALA A 48 47.65 76.54 -43.36
N GLU A 49 48.54 76.57 -44.35
CA GLU A 49 49.98 76.74 -44.12
C GLU A 49 50.67 77.12 -45.44
N ASN A 50 51.36 78.27 -45.42
CA ASN A 50 52.24 78.78 -46.46
C ASN A 50 51.61 79.65 -47.58
N ALA A 51 51.30 80.92 -47.27
CA ALA A 51 51.29 81.99 -48.26
C ALA A 51 51.94 83.27 -47.70
N ARG A 52 53.12 83.59 -48.22
CA ARG A 52 53.86 84.85 -48.03
C ARG A 52 53.17 86.01 -48.76
N PRO A 53 53.50 87.28 -48.42
CA PRO A 53 52.60 88.41 -48.60
C PRO A 53 52.54 88.87 -50.07
N ALA A 54 51.33 88.98 -50.61
CA ALA A 54 51.11 89.60 -51.91
C ALA A 54 50.65 91.05 -51.72
N SER A 55 51.51 91.94 -52.16
CA SER A 55 51.37 93.38 -52.33
C SER A 55 50.15 93.83 -53.13
N ASN A 56 49.64 95.02 -52.76
CA ASN A 56 49.02 96.05 -53.62
C ASN A 56 48.60 95.63 -55.04
N THR A 57 47.29 95.51 -55.28
CA THR A 57 46.51 95.97 -56.46
C THR A 57 45.26 95.09 -56.70
N SER A 58 44.27 95.14 -55.79
CA SER A 58 42.95 94.52 -56.02
C SER A 58 41.89 95.05 -55.04
N GLU A 59 41.71 96.37 -54.93
CA GLU A 59 40.71 96.97 -54.01
C GLU A 59 39.54 97.67 -54.76
N PHE A 60 39.38 97.40 -56.05
CA PHE A 60 38.33 98.00 -56.90
C PHE A 60 37.77 96.98 -57.91
N ALA A 61 37.07 95.97 -57.41
CA ALA A 61 36.24 95.10 -58.25
C ALA A 61 34.90 94.82 -57.54
N TRP A 62 34.04 95.84 -57.48
CA TRP A 62 32.62 95.65 -57.21
C TRP A 62 31.87 96.12 -58.45
N ASP A 63 31.12 95.21 -59.09
CA ASP A 63 30.46 95.40 -60.39
C ASP A 63 29.39 96.51 -60.40
N GLY A 64 28.94 96.96 -59.22
CA GLY A 64 28.02 98.09 -59.09
C GLY A 64 28.69 99.47 -58.95
N ALA A 65 30.03 99.58 -59.03
CA ALA A 65 30.71 100.88 -59.02
C ALA A 65 30.26 101.78 -60.21
N SER A 66 29.75 101.16 -61.28
CA SER A 66 29.16 101.80 -62.45
C SER A 66 27.79 102.46 -62.20
N GLN A 67 27.14 102.18 -61.06
CA GLN A 67 25.83 102.73 -60.67
C GLN A 67 25.93 103.90 -59.67
N LEU A 68 27.16 104.26 -59.26
CA LEU A 68 27.40 105.36 -58.34
C LEU A 68 27.84 106.61 -59.10
N SER A 69 27.20 107.75 -58.80
CA SER A 69 27.63 109.06 -59.31
C SER A 69 29.06 109.37 -58.85
N GLU A 70 29.83 110.09 -59.67
CA GLU A 70 31.20 110.52 -59.35
C GLU A 70 31.27 111.28 -58.00
N ASP A 71 30.26 112.09 -57.69
CA ASP A 71 30.10 112.75 -56.38
C ASP A 71 30.02 111.76 -55.21
N THR A 72 29.31 110.65 -55.39
CA THR A 72 29.08 109.65 -54.34
C THR A 72 30.34 108.82 -54.08
N LEU A 73 31.06 108.49 -55.15
CA LEU A 73 32.37 107.85 -55.10
C LEU A 73 33.38 108.77 -54.41
N GLN A 74 33.36 110.07 -54.72
CA GLN A 74 34.25 111.04 -54.09
C GLN A 74 33.94 111.22 -52.60
N MET A 75 32.66 111.28 -52.21
CA MET A 75 32.24 111.34 -50.81
C MET A 75 32.55 110.05 -50.04
N LEU A 76 32.41 108.87 -50.66
CA LEU A 76 32.80 107.58 -50.07
C LEU A 76 34.32 107.48 -49.89
N GLN A 77 35.10 107.94 -50.87
CA GLN A 77 36.56 107.98 -50.76
C GLN A 77 37.02 108.97 -49.68
N ALA A 78 36.39 110.14 -49.59
CA ALA A 78 36.66 111.10 -48.52
C ALA A 78 36.30 110.52 -47.14
N HIS A 79 35.14 109.88 -47.01
CA HIS A 79 34.71 109.23 -45.78
C HIS A 79 35.66 108.10 -45.36
N ARG A 80 36.09 107.24 -46.31
CA ARG A 80 37.07 106.19 -46.05
C ARG A 80 38.44 106.72 -45.63
N ARG A 81 38.87 107.86 -46.18
CA ARG A 81 40.10 108.52 -45.75
C ARG A 81 39.97 109.02 -44.32
N THR A 82 38.86 109.69 -43.98
CA THR A 82 38.59 110.16 -42.60
C THR A 82 38.48 109.02 -41.60
N GLU A 83 37.91 107.89 -42.02
CA GLU A 83 37.77 106.70 -41.19
C GLU A 83 39.11 105.97 -41.00
N LYS A 84 39.94 105.86 -42.05
CA LYS A 84 41.30 105.31 -41.94
C LYS A 84 42.19 106.18 -41.04
N THR A 85 42.03 107.51 -41.06
CA THR A 85 42.74 108.40 -40.13
C THR A 85 42.24 108.27 -38.69
N TYR A 86 40.93 108.09 -38.48
CA TYR A 86 40.38 107.86 -37.15
C TYR A 86 40.75 106.48 -36.59
N ALA A 87 40.83 105.44 -37.43
CA ALA A 87 41.26 104.11 -37.01
C ALA A 87 42.73 104.05 -36.58
N ALA A 88 43.57 104.98 -37.05
CA ALA A 88 44.97 105.10 -36.64
C ALA A 88 45.15 105.83 -35.30
N ASP A 89 44.19 106.67 -34.90
CA ASP A 89 44.20 107.43 -33.65
C ASP A 89 42.76 107.59 -33.12
N THR A 90 42.30 106.56 -32.38
CA THR A 90 40.91 106.44 -31.91
C THR A 90 40.54 107.43 -30.81
N ASP A 91 41.54 108.03 -30.16
CA ASP A 91 41.35 108.92 -29.01
C ASP A 91 41.23 110.40 -29.42
N ASN A 92 41.47 110.70 -30.70
CA ASN A 92 41.34 112.05 -31.22
C ASN A 92 39.87 112.43 -31.49
N ARG A 93 39.34 113.29 -30.61
CA ARG A 93 37.95 113.76 -30.64
C ARG A 93 37.59 114.52 -31.92
N GLU A 94 38.54 115.23 -32.52
CA GLU A 94 38.30 115.97 -33.76
C GLU A 94 38.13 115.01 -34.96
N LEU A 95 38.87 113.89 -34.97
CA LEU A 95 38.73 112.83 -35.96
C LEU A 95 37.42 112.06 -35.78
N SER A 96 36.98 111.82 -34.54
CA SER A 96 35.67 111.24 -34.24
C SER A 96 34.52 112.10 -34.77
N ILE A 97 34.54 113.41 -34.51
CA ILE A 97 33.55 114.36 -35.02
C ILE A 97 33.61 114.44 -36.56
N ALA A 98 34.81 114.40 -37.15
CA ALA A 98 34.95 114.38 -38.61
C ALA A 98 34.37 113.11 -39.25
N VAL A 99 34.49 111.94 -38.59
CA VAL A 99 33.85 110.69 -39.02
C VAL A 99 32.33 110.74 -38.84
N GLU A 100 31.82 111.33 -37.76
CA GLU A 100 30.38 111.53 -37.54
C GLU A 100 29.76 112.52 -38.55
N GLU A 101 30.44 113.62 -38.85
CA GLU A 101 29.96 114.58 -39.83
C GLU A 101 30.02 114.02 -41.25
N SER A 102 31.07 113.26 -41.58
CA SER A 102 31.18 112.62 -42.89
C SER A 102 30.19 111.47 -43.05
N THR A 103 29.98 110.61 -42.04
CA THR A 103 28.89 109.59 -42.04
C THR A 103 27.53 110.26 -42.17
N ARG A 104 27.26 111.37 -41.46
CA ARG A 104 25.98 112.09 -41.54
C ARG A 104 25.76 112.74 -42.89
N LYS A 105 26.77 113.42 -43.45
CA LYS A 105 26.71 114.01 -44.80
C LYS A 105 26.49 112.93 -45.86
N LEU A 106 27.16 111.79 -45.73
CA LEU A 106 27.02 110.63 -46.61
C LEU A 106 25.64 109.96 -46.47
N MET A 107 25.16 109.70 -45.26
CA MET A 107 23.83 109.15 -45.00
C MET A 107 22.70 110.07 -45.47
N HIS A 108 22.87 111.39 -45.36
CA HIS A 108 21.90 112.36 -45.89
C HIS A 108 21.94 112.46 -47.42
N HIS A 109 23.11 112.26 -48.02
CA HIS A 109 23.24 112.18 -49.48
C HIS A 109 22.58 110.89 -50.02
N LEU A 110 22.80 109.77 -49.34
CA LEU A 110 22.21 108.46 -49.67
C LEU A 110 20.72 108.37 -49.36
N SER A 111 20.22 109.10 -48.36
CA SER A 111 18.77 109.18 -48.10
C SER A 111 18.02 109.97 -49.17
N LYS A 112 18.69 110.93 -49.83
CA LYS A 112 18.14 111.67 -50.98
C LYS A 112 18.24 110.92 -52.31
N ARG A 113 19.10 109.89 -52.39
CA ARG A 113 19.33 109.07 -53.60
C ARG A 113 19.15 107.58 -53.28
N PRO A 114 17.89 107.09 -53.18
CA PRO A 114 17.60 105.73 -52.70
C PRO A 114 18.13 104.63 -53.63
N HIS A 115 18.26 104.89 -54.94
CA HIS A 115 18.84 103.94 -55.90
C HIS A 115 20.32 103.64 -55.59
N GLU A 116 21.08 104.65 -55.19
CA GLU A 116 22.50 104.50 -54.83
C GLU A 116 22.67 103.84 -53.45
N ALA A 117 21.77 104.14 -52.49
CA ALA A 117 21.72 103.45 -51.20
C ALA A 117 21.36 101.96 -51.34
N GLN A 118 20.46 101.62 -52.27
CA GLN A 118 20.10 100.24 -52.60
C GLN A 118 21.28 99.50 -53.24
N ALA A 119 22.00 100.14 -54.16
CA ALA A 119 23.22 99.58 -54.76
C ALA A 119 24.26 99.27 -53.67
N LEU A 120 24.49 100.18 -52.72
CA LEU A 120 25.41 99.95 -51.60
C LEU A 120 24.97 98.82 -50.65
N ARG A 121 23.67 98.55 -50.50
CA ARG A 121 23.14 97.40 -49.74
C ARG A 121 23.39 96.04 -50.39
N GLN A 122 23.61 96.01 -51.70
CA GLN A 122 23.91 94.77 -52.43
C GLN A 122 25.37 94.35 -52.27
N ARG A 123 26.19 95.16 -51.59
CA ARG A 123 27.57 94.81 -51.29
C ARG A 123 27.64 93.77 -50.17
N PRO A 124 28.32 92.63 -50.38
CA PRO A 124 28.53 91.66 -49.32
C PRO A 124 29.48 92.25 -48.26
N VAL A 125 28.95 92.50 -47.08
CA VAL A 125 29.69 92.99 -45.91
C VAL A 125 29.53 92.00 -44.76
N HIS A 126 30.64 91.59 -44.16
CA HIS A 126 30.60 90.83 -42.92
C HIS A 126 30.19 91.74 -41.75
N LEU A 127 28.96 91.57 -41.25
CA LEU A 127 28.45 92.27 -40.08
C LEU A 127 29.00 91.66 -38.78
N PRO A 128 29.54 92.45 -37.85
CA PRO A 128 29.81 92.00 -36.49
C PRO A 128 28.54 91.44 -35.82
N GLU A 129 28.68 90.34 -35.06
CA GLU A 129 27.56 89.64 -34.41
C GLU A 129 26.78 90.52 -33.41
N SER A 130 27.48 91.47 -32.78
CA SER A 130 26.88 92.50 -31.90
C SER A 130 25.86 93.37 -32.63
N PHE A 131 26.09 93.68 -33.90
CA PHE A 131 25.20 94.51 -34.71
C PHE A 131 23.94 93.74 -35.17
N LYS A 132 24.07 92.45 -35.48
CA LYS A 132 22.93 91.57 -35.78
C LYS A 132 22.01 91.41 -34.57
N THR A 133 22.59 91.20 -33.39
CA THR A 133 21.85 91.08 -32.13
C THR A 133 21.08 92.36 -31.81
N LEU A 134 21.71 93.53 -31.99
CA LEU A 134 21.05 94.82 -31.80
C LEU A 134 19.85 94.99 -32.74
N THR A 135 20.02 94.65 -34.02
CA THR A 135 18.94 94.74 -35.03
C THR A 135 17.77 93.81 -34.69
N GLN A 136 18.04 92.59 -34.23
CA GLN A 136 17.00 91.64 -33.79
C GLN A 136 16.23 92.13 -32.56
N ARG A 137 16.93 92.71 -31.57
CA ARG A 137 16.27 93.26 -30.37
C ARG A 137 15.39 94.46 -30.70
N LEU A 138 15.82 95.32 -31.63
CA LEU A 138 15.01 96.44 -32.12
C LEU A 138 13.76 95.95 -32.87
N GLN A 139 13.86 94.86 -33.63
CA GLN A 139 12.70 94.22 -34.27
C GLN A 139 11.73 93.61 -33.25
N GLN A 140 12.22 92.91 -32.23
CA GLN A 140 11.38 92.38 -31.15
C GLN A 140 10.66 93.49 -30.38
N LEU A 141 11.34 94.61 -30.13
CA LEU A 141 10.73 95.77 -29.49
C LEU A 141 9.61 96.37 -30.34
N ARG A 142 9.81 96.48 -31.66
CA ARG A 142 8.77 96.91 -32.60
C ARG A 142 7.52 96.04 -32.49
N ASP A 143 7.68 94.71 -32.48
CA ASP A 143 6.56 93.77 -32.47
C ASP A 143 5.76 93.81 -31.16
N VAL A 144 6.45 93.95 -30.02
CA VAL A 144 5.81 94.09 -28.70
C VAL A 144 5.06 95.42 -28.59
N LEU A 145 5.66 96.52 -29.06
CA LEU A 145 5.02 97.83 -29.07
C LEU A 145 3.79 97.84 -29.97
N TYR A 146 3.88 97.21 -31.14
CA TYR A 146 2.75 97.10 -32.07
C TYR A 146 1.60 96.31 -31.45
N LEU A 147 1.89 95.17 -30.80
CA LEU A 147 0.87 94.37 -30.11
C LEU A 147 0.20 95.15 -28.97
N LYS A 148 0.98 95.90 -28.17
CA LYS A 148 0.45 96.68 -27.04
C LYS A 148 -0.33 97.93 -27.46
N LEU A 149 0.04 98.55 -28.57
CA LEU A 149 -0.64 99.72 -29.12
C LEU A 149 -1.90 99.36 -29.93
N THR A 150 -2.11 98.08 -30.25
CA THR A 150 -3.26 97.58 -31.03
C THR A 150 -4.29 96.83 -30.18
N THR A 151 -3.93 96.37 -28.98
CA THR A 151 -4.88 95.74 -28.04
C THR A 151 -5.78 96.76 -27.34
N ASN A 152 -7.10 96.58 -27.44
CA ASN A 152 -8.12 97.38 -26.75
C ASN A 152 -8.30 96.89 -25.29
N VAL A 153 -8.67 97.79 -24.38
CA VAL A 153 -8.85 97.52 -22.93
C VAL A 153 -9.95 96.46 -22.67
N GLU A 154 -10.97 96.40 -23.52
CA GLU A 154 -12.04 95.40 -23.43
C GLU A 154 -11.59 93.98 -23.80
N ASP A 155 -10.70 93.86 -24.80
CA ASP A 155 -10.11 92.58 -25.19
C ASP A 155 -9.19 92.04 -24.08
N GLU A 156 -8.41 92.92 -23.43
CA GLU A 156 -7.61 92.55 -22.27
C GLU A 156 -8.48 92.05 -21.11
N ARG A 157 -9.64 92.69 -20.85
CA ARG A 157 -10.60 92.21 -19.83
C ARG A 157 -11.21 90.86 -20.20
N SER A 158 -11.63 90.66 -21.45
CA SER A 158 -12.19 89.37 -21.91
C SER A 158 -11.17 88.24 -21.81
N GLN A 159 -9.92 88.50 -22.18
CA GLN A 159 -8.83 87.54 -22.00
C GLN A 159 -8.59 87.24 -20.52
N GLN A 160 -8.60 88.26 -19.66
CA GLN A 160 -8.44 88.06 -18.23
C GLN A 160 -9.58 87.24 -17.60
N GLU A 161 -10.82 87.45 -18.02
CA GLU A 161 -11.97 86.63 -17.58
C GLU A 161 -11.84 85.17 -18.03
N LYS A 162 -11.43 84.92 -19.27
CA LYS A 162 -11.16 83.57 -19.77
C LYS A 162 -10.06 82.88 -18.95
N VAL A 163 -8.98 83.59 -18.67
CA VAL A 163 -7.88 83.10 -17.81
C VAL A 163 -8.40 82.79 -16.40
N ASN A 164 -9.24 83.66 -15.80
CA ASN A 164 -9.81 83.41 -14.48
C ASN A 164 -10.76 82.20 -14.47
N LYS A 165 -11.58 82.00 -15.51
CA LYS A 165 -12.43 80.80 -15.66
C LYS A 165 -11.59 79.53 -15.79
N LEU A 166 -10.52 79.57 -16.59
CA LEU A 166 -9.57 78.46 -16.72
C LEU A 166 -8.92 78.14 -15.37
N ARG A 167 -8.44 79.15 -14.64
CA ARG A 167 -7.88 78.98 -13.29
C ARG A 167 -8.89 78.39 -12.30
N ALA A 168 -10.15 78.81 -12.36
CA ALA A 168 -11.20 78.26 -11.50
C ALA A 168 -11.49 76.79 -11.82
N ASN A 169 -11.55 76.44 -13.11
CA ASN A 169 -11.71 75.06 -13.56
C ASN A 169 -10.49 74.20 -13.21
N GLU A 170 -9.28 74.72 -13.37
CA GLU A 170 -8.04 74.06 -12.98
C GLU A 170 -8.03 73.76 -11.48
N LYS A 171 -8.42 74.73 -10.62
CA LYS A 171 -8.57 74.49 -9.18
C LYS A 171 -9.59 73.39 -8.86
N LYS A 172 -10.74 73.37 -9.55
CA LYS A 172 -11.75 72.30 -9.39
C LYS A 172 -11.21 70.95 -9.83
N ASN A 173 -10.54 70.88 -10.98
CA ASN A 173 -9.94 69.66 -11.51
C ASN A 173 -8.83 69.12 -10.59
N ILE A 174 -8.00 70.00 -10.02
CA ILE A 174 -6.99 69.64 -9.02
C ILE A 174 -7.66 69.08 -7.76
N ALA A 175 -8.75 69.69 -7.29
CA ALA A 175 -9.48 69.18 -6.13
C ALA A 175 -10.11 67.80 -6.41
N THR A 176 -10.69 67.59 -7.59
CA THR A 176 -11.23 66.28 -7.98
C THR A 176 -10.12 65.25 -8.16
N LEU A 177 -8.99 65.62 -8.75
CA LEU A 177 -7.82 64.74 -8.88
C LEU A 177 -7.32 64.31 -7.50
N LYS A 178 -7.12 65.24 -6.57
CA LYS A 178 -6.72 64.93 -5.20
C LYS A 178 -7.73 64.00 -4.50
N SER A 179 -9.03 64.24 -4.68
CA SER A 179 -10.06 63.36 -4.11
C SER A 179 -10.07 61.95 -4.73
N LEU A 180 -9.81 61.84 -6.03
CA LEU A 180 -9.71 60.55 -6.71
C LEU A 180 -8.42 59.82 -6.32
N GLU A 181 -7.30 60.53 -6.20
CA GLU A 181 -6.03 59.98 -5.71
C GLU A 181 -6.15 59.46 -4.29
N THR A 182 -6.86 60.17 -3.39
CA THR A 182 -7.07 59.67 -2.02
C THR A 182 -7.97 58.43 -2.01
N LYS A 183 -9.05 58.41 -2.79
CA LYS A 183 -9.91 57.23 -2.95
C LYS A 183 -9.16 56.04 -3.54
N LEU A 184 -8.32 56.28 -4.56
CA LEU A 184 -7.49 55.23 -5.17
C LEU A 184 -6.51 54.65 -4.14
N ARG A 185 -5.81 55.52 -3.39
CA ARG A 185 -4.90 55.07 -2.33
C ARG A 185 -5.63 54.31 -1.23
N GLN A 186 -6.84 54.73 -0.86
CA GLN A 186 -7.66 54.02 0.12
C GLN A 186 -8.05 52.64 -0.41
N ALA A 187 -8.59 52.55 -1.62
CA ALA A 187 -8.97 51.27 -2.23
C ALA A 187 -7.76 50.32 -2.38
N GLN A 188 -6.59 50.85 -2.76
CA GLN A 188 -5.35 50.07 -2.82
C GLN A 188 -4.94 49.51 -1.45
N ARG A 189 -5.05 50.31 -0.38
CA ARG A 189 -4.73 49.85 0.99
C ARG A 189 -5.73 48.80 1.46
N GLU A 190 -7.02 49.03 1.25
CA GLU A 190 -8.07 48.08 1.63
C GLU A 190 -7.89 46.75 0.90
N HIS A 191 -7.61 46.79 -0.42
CA HIS A 191 -7.27 45.60 -1.20
C HIS A 191 -6.03 44.89 -0.66
N HIS A 192 -4.96 45.62 -0.34
CA HIS A 192 -3.73 45.02 0.17
C HIS A 192 -3.96 44.33 1.53
N GLN A 193 -4.66 44.99 2.45
CA GLN A 193 -5.04 44.40 3.75
C GLN A 193 -5.92 43.16 3.60
N GLU A 194 -6.87 43.17 2.65
CA GLU A 194 -7.70 42.00 2.38
C GLU A 194 -6.90 40.85 1.77
N THR A 195 -5.92 41.17 0.91
CA THR A 195 -5.00 40.17 0.35
C THR A 195 -4.17 39.53 1.47
N GLU A 196 -3.56 40.35 2.34
CA GLU A 196 -2.78 39.86 3.49
C GLU A 196 -3.62 39.00 4.44
N ARG A 197 -4.89 39.37 4.70
CA ARG A 197 -5.80 38.54 5.51
C ARG A 197 -6.08 37.19 4.85
N ARG A 198 -6.32 37.18 3.55
CA ARG A 198 -6.57 35.93 2.81
C ARG A 198 -5.33 35.06 2.75
N ASP A 199 -4.16 35.66 2.54
CA ASP A 199 -2.88 34.95 2.53
C ASP A 199 -2.60 34.30 3.90
N ALA A 200 -2.91 35.00 5.01
CA ALA A 200 -2.82 34.41 6.34
C ALA A 200 -3.79 33.23 6.55
N ILE A 201 -5.04 33.35 6.11
CA ILE A 201 -6.01 32.25 6.18
C ILE A 201 -5.57 31.06 5.31
N ILE A 202 -5.00 31.33 4.12
CA ILE A 202 -4.47 30.28 3.24
C ILE A 202 -3.34 29.53 3.96
N ALA A 203 -2.40 30.24 4.57
CA ALA A 203 -1.32 29.63 5.33
C ALA A 203 -1.83 28.75 6.49
N ASP A 204 -2.79 29.25 7.28
CA ASP A 204 -3.40 28.48 8.38
C ASP A 204 -4.11 27.21 7.86
N LEU A 205 -4.82 27.31 6.72
CA LEU A 205 -5.49 26.17 6.10
C LEU A 205 -4.50 25.16 5.49
N GLU A 206 -3.38 25.62 4.96
CA GLU A 206 -2.29 24.77 4.47
C GLU A 206 -1.66 23.98 5.64
N ASP A 207 -1.38 24.64 6.76
CA ASP A 207 -0.87 24.00 7.98
C ASP A 207 -1.86 22.96 8.54
N ASP A 208 -3.15 23.28 8.59
CA ASP A 208 -4.20 22.36 9.02
C ASP A 208 -4.32 21.14 8.09
N LEU A 209 -4.23 21.35 6.77
CA LEU A 209 -4.24 20.26 5.79
C LEU A 209 -3.04 19.34 5.96
N ASP A 210 -1.85 19.89 6.14
CA ASP A 210 -0.63 19.12 6.38
C ASP A 210 -0.71 18.34 7.69
N PHE A 211 -1.25 18.94 8.76
CA PHE A 211 -1.47 18.26 10.03
C PHE A 211 -2.47 17.09 9.89
N ILE A 212 -3.60 17.31 9.22
CA ILE A 212 -4.61 16.26 9.00
C ILE A 212 -4.03 15.15 8.13
N ALA A 213 -3.32 15.49 7.04
CA ALA A 213 -2.70 14.51 6.16
C ALA A 213 -1.65 13.67 6.90
N HIS A 214 -0.81 14.31 7.72
CA HIS A 214 0.19 13.62 8.53
C HIS A 214 -0.47 12.70 9.57
N SER A 215 -1.44 13.22 10.33
CA SER A 215 -2.18 12.45 11.34
C SER A 215 -2.90 11.25 10.73
N ALA A 216 -3.57 11.43 9.58
CA ALA A 216 -4.26 10.35 8.87
C ALA A 216 -3.27 9.28 8.37
N ALA A 217 -2.12 9.71 7.83
CA ALA A 217 -1.06 8.79 7.40
C ALA A 217 -0.48 7.99 8.58
N GLU A 218 -0.25 8.63 9.72
CA GLU A 218 0.21 7.97 10.94
C GLU A 218 -0.83 6.98 11.49
N HIS A 219 -2.11 7.37 11.55
CA HIS A 219 -3.20 6.51 12.00
C HIS A 219 -3.36 5.29 11.09
N SER A 220 -3.30 5.50 9.77
CA SER A 220 -3.31 4.41 8.78
C SER A 220 -2.12 3.47 8.98
N ARG A 221 -0.90 4.02 9.13
CA ARG A 221 0.32 3.24 9.39
C ARG A 221 0.24 2.45 10.69
N GLN A 222 -0.31 3.04 11.75
CA GLN A 222 -0.48 2.40 13.04
C GLN A 222 -1.50 1.26 12.97
N THR A 223 -2.65 1.51 12.34
CA THR A 223 -3.69 0.50 12.13
C THR A 223 -3.15 -0.69 11.33
N LEU A 224 -2.39 -0.43 10.26
CA LEU A 224 -1.76 -1.48 9.46
C LEU A 224 -0.74 -2.29 10.27
N ARG A 225 0.07 -1.63 11.11
CA ARG A 225 1.04 -2.29 11.99
C ARG A 225 0.36 -3.16 13.03
N GLU A 226 -0.72 -2.68 13.66
CA GLU A 226 -1.49 -3.44 14.64
C GLU A 226 -2.21 -4.64 14.00
N ALA A 227 -2.81 -4.45 12.83
CA ALA A 227 -3.41 -5.53 12.07
C ALA A 227 -2.40 -6.62 11.72
N ARG A 228 -1.21 -6.24 11.22
CA ARG A 228 -0.11 -7.19 10.95
C ARG A 228 0.35 -7.92 12.20
N ARG A 229 0.58 -7.21 13.31
CA ARG A 229 0.98 -7.83 14.58
C ARG A 229 -0.06 -8.85 15.07
N LYS A 230 -1.35 -8.52 14.97
CA LYS A 230 -2.44 -9.45 15.32
C LYS A 230 -2.46 -10.66 14.39
N GLN A 231 -2.26 -10.45 13.08
CA GLN A 231 -2.18 -11.54 12.10
C GLN A 231 -0.99 -12.46 12.40
N ASP A 232 0.22 -11.92 12.60
CA ASP A 232 1.42 -12.71 12.89
C ASP A 232 1.25 -13.50 14.21
N HIS A 233 0.63 -12.88 15.22
CA HIS A 233 0.31 -13.56 16.47
C HIS A 233 -0.71 -14.67 16.27
N HIS A 234 -1.76 -14.44 15.48
CA HIS A 234 -2.74 -15.48 15.15
C HIS A 234 -2.12 -16.63 14.35
N GLU A 235 -1.28 -16.34 13.37
CA GLU A 235 -0.59 -17.37 12.60
C GLU A 235 0.34 -18.20 13.50
N HIS A 236 1.08 -17.55 14.39
CA HIS A 236 1.95 -18.25 15.35
C HIS A 236 1.14 -19.15 16.29
N THR A 237 0.07 -18.63 16.91
CA THR A 237 -0.79 -19.39 17.82
C THR A 237 -1.48 -20.55 17.12
N MET A 238 -2.05 -20.33 15.93
CA MET A 238 -2.67 -21.40 15.13
C MET A 238 -1.64 -22.49 14.74
N ASN A 239 -0.41 -22.10 14.41
CA ASN A 239 0.64 -23.06 14.08
C ASN A 239 1.12 -23.84 15.31
N THR A 240 1.25 -23.19 16.48
CA THR A 240 1.60 -23.89 17.72
C THR A 240 0.50 -24.86 18.14
N ASP A 241 -0.76 -24.43 18.07
CA ASP A 241 -1.91 -25.25 18.45
C ASP A 241 -2.07 -26.42 17.46
N GLY A 242 -1.90 -26.15 16.16
CA GLY A 242 -1.89 -27.19 15.12
C GLY A 242 -0.80 -28.23 15.33
N LYS A 243 0.42 -27.81 15.71
CA LYS A 243 1.51 -28.74 16.06
C LYS A 243 1.17 -29.56 17.30
N GLN A 244 0.65 -28.94 18.36
CA GLN A 244 0.24 -29.65 19.58
C GLN A 244 -0.85 -30.68 19.31
N LEU A 245 -1.84 -30.32 18.48
CA LEU A 245 -2.94 -31.23 18.14
C LEU A 245 -2.46 -32.40 17.28
N ASN A 246 -1.56 -32.15 16.32
CA ASN A 246 -0.91 -33.23 15.55
C ASN A 246 -0.07 -34.15 16.45
N GLU A 247 0.69 -33.60 17.39
CA GLU A 247 1.44 -34.42 18.35
C GLU A 247 0.52 -35.27 19.23
N GLN A 248 -0.65 -34.75 19.62
CA GLN A 248 -1.67 -35.51 20.36
C GLN A 248 -2.29 -36.61 19.51
N LEU A 249 -2.61 -36.32 18.24
CA LEU A 249 -3.09 -37.33 17.29
C LEU A 249 -2.07 -38.45 17.12
N ASP A 250 -0.80 -38.13 16.87
CA ASP A 250 0.28 -39.11 16.71
C ASP A 250 0.45 -39.98 17.98
N LYS A 251 0.32 -39.39 19.17
CA LYS A 251 0.36 -40.13 20.44
C LYS A 251 -0.81 -41.09 20.56
N LEU A 252 -2.03 -40.62 20.31
CA LEU A 252 -3.25 -41.43 20.36
C LEU A 252 -3.24 -42.56 19.33
N GLU A 253 -2.75 -42.31 18.12
CA GLU A 253 -2.60 -43.34 17.08
C GLU A 253 -1.63 -44.43 17.51
N LYS A 254 -0.49 -44.06 18.11
CA LYS A 254 0.50 -45.02 18.64
C LYS A 254 -0.07 -45.82 19.81
N GLU A 255 -0.79 -45.17 20.72
CA GLU A 255 -1.46 -45.84 21.84
C GLU A 255 -2.52 -46.83 21.36
N LEU A 256 -3.35 -46.42 20.41
CA LEU A 256 -4.40 -47.26 19.81
C LEU A 256 -3.77 -48.46 19.09
N ALA A 257 -2.72 -48.25 18.30
CA ALA A 257 -1.99 -49.33 17.64
C ALA A 257 -1.37 -50.33 18.64
N SER A 258 -0.79 -49.81 19.73
CA SER A 258 -0.25 -50.63 20.82
C SER A 258 -1.35 -51.45 21.52
N MET A 259 -2.49 -50.84 21.84
CA MET A 259 -3.63 -51.51 22.46
C MET A 259 -4.24 -52.58 21.54
N ARG A 260 -4.42 -52.29 20.25
CA ARG A 260 -4.85 -53.28 19.25
C ARG A 260 -3.92 -54.48 19.19
N LYS A 261 -2.60 -54.25 19.22
CA LYS A 261 -1.60 -55.32 19.24
C LYS A 261 -1.71 -56.16 20.53
N LYS A 262 -1.77 -55.52 21.70
CA LYS A 262 -1.93 -56.20 22.99
C LYS A 262 -3.18 -57.08 23.02
N HIS A 263 -4.33 -56.54 22.61
CA HIS A 263 -5.58 -57.30 22.58
C HIS A 263 -5.54 -58.45 21.58
N LYS A 264 -4.94 -58.26 20.40
CA LYS A 264 -4.74 -59.36 19.44
C LYS A 264 -3.84 -60.46 20.01
N ASP A 265 -2.76 -60.10 20.70
CA ASP A 265 -1.85 -61.04 21.34
C ASP A 265 -2.54 -61.79 22.50
N GLU A 266 -3.33 -61.11 23.33
CA GLU A 266 -4.15 -61.71 24.38
C GLU A 266 -5.21 -62.65 23.82
N GLU A 267 -5.93 -62.23 22.79
CA GLU A 267 -6.93 -63.04 22.12
C GLU A 267 -6.29 -64.31 21.54
N THR A 268 -5.16 -64.19 20.84
CA THR A 268 -4.46 -65.37 20.29
C THR A 268 -3.97 -66.31 21.39
N LYS A 269 -3.51 -65.79 22.54
CA LYS A 269 -3.16 -66.60 23.71
C LYS A 269 -4.38 -67.34 24.26
N LEU A 270 -5.52 -66.67 24.39
CA LEU A 270 -6.77 -67.28 24.85
C LEU A 270 -7.28 -68.34 23.87
N ARG A 271 -7.26 -68.07 22.56
CA ARG A 271 -7.59 -69.05 21.51
C ARG A 271 -6.69 -70.29 21.60
N LYS A 272 -5.37 -70.11 21.77
CA LYS A 272 -4.43 -71.23 21.97
C LYS A 272 -4.72 -72.02 23.24
N ARG A 273 -5.04 -71.35 24.36
CA ARG A 273 -5.43 -72.03 25.61
C ARG A 273 -6.72 -72.81 25.45
N LYS A 274 -7.74 -72.22 24.81
CA LYS A 274 -9.01 -72.89 24.49
C LYS A 274 -8.77 -74.16 23.67
N LEU A 275 -7.99 -74.08 22.59
CA LEU A 275 -7.67 -75.25 21.75
C LEU A 275 -6.92 -76.34 22.53
N LYS A 276 -5.95 -75.97 23.38
CA LYS A 276 -5.25 -76.94 24.22
C LYS A 276 -6.19 -77.65 25.20
N LEU A 277 -7.07 -76.90 25.86
CA LEU A 277 -8.03 -77.47 26.80
C LEU A 277 -9.06 -78.36 26.08
N GLN A 278 -9.54 -77.92 24.91
CA GLN A 278 -10.43 -78.72 24.08
C GLN A 278 -9.77 -80.04 23.66
N ALA A 279 -8.52 -80.02 23.20
CA ALA A 279 -7.77 -81.23 22.85
C ALA A 279 -7.54 -82.14 24.07
N GLN A 280 -7.33 -81.57 25.27
CA GLN A 280 -7.26 -82.36 26.51
C GLN A 280 -8.59 -83.04 26.81
N ILE A 281 -9.71 -82.30 26.75
CA ILE A 281 -11.06 -82.85 26.97
C ILE A 281 -11.38 -83.95 25.95
N GLU A 282 -11.12 -83.72 24.67
CA GLU A 282 -11.27 -84.73 23.62
C GLU A 282 -10.43 -85.98 23.93
N GLY A 283 -9.18 -85.80 24.40
CA GLY A 283 -8.34 -86.92 24.85
C GLY A 283 -8.90 -87.67 26.06
N TRP A 284 -9.51 -86.98 27.03
CA TRP A 284 -10.19 -87.62 28.17
C TRP A 284 -11.44 -88.38 27.74
N ILE A 285 -12.24 -87.83 26.82
CA ILE A 285 -13.41 -88.49 26.25
C ILE A 285 -12.98 -89.77 25.52
N MET A 286 -11.96 -89.70 24.66
CA MET A 286 -11.46 -90.88 23.94
C MET A 286 -10.99 -91.99 24.89
N LYS A 287 -10.28 -91.64 25.97
CA LYS A 287 -9.88 -92.61 26.99
C LYS A 287 -11.08 -93.22 27.71
N TYR A 288 -12.03 -92.39 28.11
CA TYR A 288 -13.25 -92.86 28.76
C TYR A 288 -14.05 -93.80 27.85
N ASP A 289 -14.25 -93.44 26.58
CA ASP A 289 -14.95 -94.26 25.60
C ASP A 289 -14.23 -95.59 25.37
N GLN A 290 -12.88 -95.58 25.31
CA GLN A 290 -12.08 -96.79 25.23
C GLN A 290 -12.24 -97.67 26.47
N ASP A 291 -12.05 -97.10 27.67
CA ASP A 291 -12.14 -97.82 28.94
C ASP A 291 -13.54 -98.42 29.14
N MET A 292 -14.59 -97.65 28.84
CA MET A 292 -15.98 -98.12 28.90
C MET A 292 -16.24 -99.23 27.87
N GLY A 293 -15.70 -99.11 26.65
CA GLY A 293 -15.79 -100.16 25.63
C GLY A 293 -15.03 -101.44 26.01
N GLU A 294 -13.90 -101.33 26.69
CA GLU A 294 -13.16 -102.46 27.28
C GLU A 294 -13.96 -103.11 28.41
N LYS A 295 -14.49 -102.32 29.35
CA LYS A 295 -15.32 -102.82 30.46
C LYS A 295 -16.60 -103.48 29.99
N GLN A 296 -17.26 -102.95 28.96
CA GLN A 296 -18.42 -103.59 28.37
C GLN A 296 -18.07 -104.95 27.76
N ARG A 297 -16.95 -105.03 27.02
CA ARG A 297 -16.48 -106.32 26.46
C ARG A 297 -16.13 -107.34 27.54
N GLU A 298 -15.51 -106.91 28.64
CA GLU A 298 -15.26 -107.76 29.81
C GLU A 298 -16.57 -108.27 30.43
N LEU A 299 -17.54 -107.37 30.66
CA LEU A 299 -18.86 -107.72 31.20
C LEU A 299 -19.60 -108.71 30.30
N ASP A 300 -19.66 -108.45 29.00
CA ASP A 300 -20.32 -109.33 28.02
C ASP A 300 -19.64 -110.71 28.01
N GLY A 301 -18.30 -110.75 28.11
CA GLY A 301 -17.53 -111.99 28.22
C GLY A 301 -17.86 -112.78 29.49
N ILE A 302 -17.92 -112.12 30.66
CA ILE A 302 -18.30 -112.75 31.93
C ILE A 302 -19.75 -113.23 31.89
N GLN A 303 -20.67 -112.43 31.34
CA GLN A 303 -22.08 -112.83 31.19
C GLN A 303 -22.23 -114.05 30.28
N GLN A 304 -21.45 -114.13 29.20
CA GLN A 304 -21.41 -115.30 28.34
C GLN A 304 -20.88 -116.54 29.08
N GLN A 305 -19.80 -116.40 29.85
CA GLN A 305 -19.27 -117.48 30.69
C GLN A 305 -20.28 -117.93 31.75
N TYR A 306 -20.85 -117.00 32.51
CA TYR A 306 -21.89 -117.27 33.50
C TYR A 306 -23.10 -117.97 32.87
N GLY A 307 -23.56 -117.54 31.70
CA GLY A 307 -24.64 -118.19 30.97
C GLY A 307 -24.29 -119.62 30.53
N ALA A 308 -23.03 -119.89 30.17
CA ALA A 308 -22.56 -121.23 29.85
C ALA A 308 -22.45 -122.12 31.10
N GLU A 309 -21.85 -121.61 32.17
CA GLU A 309 -21.71 -122.32 33.46
C GLU A 309 -23.08 -122.60 34.10
N SER A 310 -24.02 -121.65 34.03
CA SER A 310 -25.38 -121.83 34.54
C SER A 310 -26.12 -122.93 33.77
N LYS A 311 -25.94 -123.03 32.45
CA LYS A 311 -26.48 -124.15 31.66
C LYS A 311 -25.84 -125.47 32.04
N GLN A 312 -24.51 -125.51 32.21
CA GLN A 312 -23.81 -126.72 32.66
C GLN A 312 -24.28 -127.16 34.05
N LEU A 313 -24.49 -126.22 34.97
CA LEU A 313 -25.01 -126.51 36.30
C LEU A 313 -26.42 -127.09 36.22
N GLN A 314 -27.32 -126.52 35.41
CA GLN A 314 -28.66 -127.06 35.19
C GLN A 314 -28.60 -128.50 34.64
N GLU A 315 -27.76 -128.75 33.62
CA GLU A 315 -27.57 -130.10 33.08
C GLU A 315 -27.04 -131.10 34.14
N LEU A 316 -26.14 -130.65 35.02
CA LEU A 316 -25.63 -131.47 36.12
C LEU A 316 -26.69 -131.73 37.19
N GLU A 317 -27.44 -130.72 37.60
CA GLU A 317 -28.55 -130.83 38.57
C GLU A 317 -29.63 -131.79 38.06
N GLU A 318 -29.98 -131.71 36.78
CA GLU A 318 -30.90 -132.66 36.13
C GLU A 318 -30.36 -134.09 36.19
N ARG A 319 -29.07 -134.30 35.88
CA ARG A 319 -28.43 -135.62 35.99
C ARG A 319 -28.39 -136.12 37.43
N PHE A 320 -28.08 -135.26 38.40
CA PHE A 320 -28.07 -135.61 39.82
C PHE A 320 -29.47 -135.98 40.32
N ASN A 321 -30.51 -135.25 39.92
CA ASN A 321 -31.90 -135.57 40.26
C ASN A 321 -32.30 -136.95 39.74
N VAL A 322 -31.95 -137.28 38.49
CA VAL A 322 -32.18 -138.63 37.93
C VAL A 322 -31.43 -139.68 38.75
N LEU A 323 -30.16 -139.44 39.06
CA LEU A 323 -29.34 -140.35 39.86
C LEU A 323 -29.86 -140.54 41.28
N GLU A 324 -30.39 -139.48 41.91
CA GLU A 324 -30.98 -139.52 43.25
C GLU A 324 -32.26 -140.35 43.28
N ILE A 325 -33.11 -140.24 42.25
CA ILE A 325 -34.29 -141.11 42.09
C ILE A 325 -33.85 -142.58 41.97
N GLU A 326 -32.86 -142.87 41.13
CA GLU A 326 -32.32 -144.24 40.97
C GLU A 326 -31.68 -144.75 42.28
N TYR A 327 -30.90 -143.92 42.97
CA TYR A 327 -30.28 -144.26 44.24
C TYR A 327 -31.33 -144.58 45.31
N ASN A 328 -32.34 -143.72 45.46
CA ASN A 328 -33.42 -143.92 46.41
C ASN A 328 -34.18 -145.21 46.11
N ARG A 329 -34.48 -145.49 44.84
CA ARG A 329 -35.08 -146.76 44.41
C ARG A 329 -34.23 -147.97 44.81
N ILE A 330 -32.92 -147.96 44.53
CA ILE A 330 -32.02 -149.06 44.90
C ILE A 330 -31.95 -149.23 46.42
N MET A 331 -31.94 -148.13 47.18
CA MET A 331 -31.91 -148.16 48.64
C MET A 331 -33.21 -148.68 49.25
N GLU A 332 -34.36 -148.33 48.66
CA GLU A 332 -35.67 -148.89 49.00
C GLU A 332 -35.75 -150.38 48.66
N GLU A 333 -35.30 -150.80 47.47
CA GLU A 333 -35.21 -152.21 47.08
C GLU A 333 -34.33 -153.00 48.07
N ARG A 334 -33.15 -152.48 48.44
CA ARG A 334 -32.29 -153.07 49.48
C ARG A 334 -32.92 -153.07 50.87
N ARG A 335 -33.73 -152.07 51.21
CA ARG A 335 -34.48 -152.03 52.49
C ARG A 335 -35.55 -153.12 52.50
N ALA A 336 -36.35 -153.22 51.45
CA ALA A 336 -37.37 -154.25 51.27
C ALA A 336 -36.76 -155.66 51.27
N GLU A 337 -35.62 -155.88 50.61
CA GLU A 337 -34.92 -157.16 50.66
C GLU A 337 -34.42 -157.51 52.07
N ARG A 338 -33.90 -156.53 52.82
CA ARG A 338 -33.48 -156.75 54.21
C ARG A 338 -34.67 -157.08 55.11
N GLU A 339 -35.78 -156.35 54.97
CA GLU A 339 -37.02 -156.62 55.70
C GLU A 339 -37.59 -157.99 55.34
N TYR A 340 -37.59 -158.38 54.07
CA TYR A 340 -38.02 -159.70 53.61
C TYR A 340 -37.12 -160.82 54.17
N LYS A 341 -35.80 -160.64 54.15
CA LYS A 341 -34.85 -161.61 54.75
C LYS A 341 -35.07 -161.72 56.25
N GLN A 342 -35.26 -160.62 56.96
CA GLN A 342 -35.57 -160.63 58.39
C GLN A 342 -36.88 -161.37 58.68
N GLN A 343 -37.96 -161.10 57.94
CA GLN A 343 -39.23 -161.81 58.09
C GLN A 343 -39.10 -163.32 57.80
N ALA A 344 -38.35 -163.69 56.75
CA ALA A 344 -38.09 -165.10 56.43
C ALA A 344 -37.26 -165.80 57.52
N GLU A 345 -36.27 -165.12 58.09
CA GLU A 345 -35.50 -165.62 59.24
C GLU A 345 -36.39 -165.77 60.48
N GLU A 346 -37.27 -164.82 60.77
CA GLU A 346 -38.23 -164.92 61.88
C GLU A 346 -39.21 -166.09 61.71
N GLU A 347 -39.77 -166.28 60.51
CA GLU A 347 -40.64 -167.42 60.18
C GLU A 347 -39.89 -168.75 60.29
N MET A 348 -38.67 -168.82 59.77
CA MET A 348 -37.81 -170.00 59.92
C MET A 348 -37.51 -170.29 61.39
N GLN A 349 -37.24 -169.27 62.20
CA GLN A 349 -37.06 -169.43 63.65
C GLN A 349 -38.33 -169.94 64.33
N LYS A 350 -39.53 -169.49 63.93
CA LYS A 350 -40.81 -170.03 64.42
C LYS A 350 -40.97 -171.51 64.05
N MET A 351 -40.66 -171.88 62.80
CA MET A 351 -40.69 -173.28 62.34
C MET A 351 -39.70 -174.16 63.12
N ILE A 352 -38.48 -173.68 63.35
CA ILE A 352 -37.46 -174.40 64.15
C ILE A 352 -37.96 -174.60 65.59
N ARG A 353 -38.54 -173.57 66.23
CA ARG A 353 -39.13 -173.70 67.57
C ARG A 353 -40.25 -174.74 67.61
N ALA A 354 -41.15 -174.74 66.62
CA ALA A 354 -42.21 -175.73 66.50
C ALA A 354 -41.64 -177.16 66.32
N ALA A 355 -40.64 -177.33 65.45
CA ALA A 355 -39.96 -178.61 65.22
C ALA A 355 -39.26 -179.12 66.50
N LEU A 356 -38.57 -178.25 67.24
CA LEU A 356 -37.94 -178.60 68.52
C LEU A 356 -38.98 -179.04 69.56
N LEU A 357 -40.15 -178.39 69.62
CA LEU A 357 -41.25 -178.77 70.50
C LEU A 357 -41.74 -180.19 70.19
N ILE A 358 -42.00 -180.49 68.92
CA ILE A 358 -42.42 -181.83 68.45
C ILE A 358 -41.35 -182.87 68.78
N GLN A 359 -40.07 -182.59 68.50
CA GLN A 359 -38.96 -183.48 68.79
C GLN A 359 -38.83 -183.75 70.29
N SER A 360 -39.05 -182.75 71.15
CA SER A 360 -39.00 -182.90 72.61
C SER A 360 -40.14 -183.81 73.13
N CYS A 361 -41.36 -183.64 72.61
CA CYS A 361 -42.50 -184.50 72.94
C CYS A 361 -42.24 -185.96 72.52
N TRP A 362 -41.67 -186.18 71.34
CA TRP A 362 -41.33 -187.52 70.86
C TRP A 362 -40.21 -188.20 71.68
N LYS A 363 -39.15 -187.45 72.03
CA LYS A 363 -38.08 -187.96 72.91
C LYS A 363 -38.62 -188.33 74.30
N ALA A 364 -39.53 -187.54 74.86
CA ALA A 364 -40.20 -187.82 76.12
C ALA A 364 -41.17 -189.02 76.06
N TYR A 365 -41.76 -189.32 74.90
CA TYR A 365 -42.54 -190.55 74.68
C TYR A 365 -41.62 -191.78 74.59
N LYS A 366 -40.50 -191.68 73.85
CA LYS A 366 -39.54 -192.77 73.66
C LYS A 366 -38.85 -193.18 74.96
N SER A 367 -38.48 -192.23 75.84
CA SER A 367 -37.87 -192.53 77.15
C SER A 367 -38.83 -193.29 78.08
N ARG A 368 -40.12 -192.90 78.11
CA ARG A 368 -41.17 -193.59 78.89
C ARG A 368 -41.45 -195.02 78.39
N LYS A 369 -41.29 -195.29 77.09
CA LYS A 369 -41.41 -196.63 76.50
C LYS A 369 -40.21 -197.55 76.80
N ALA A 370 -39.00 -197.00 76.89
CA ALA A 370 -37.78 -197.76 77.19
C ALA A 370 -37.67 -198.16 78.68
N ALA A 371 -38.10 -197.30 79.61
CA ALA A 371 -38.12 -197.60 81.05
C ALA A 371 -39.02 -198.80 81.40
N ARG A 372 -40.10 -199.04 80.63
CA ARG A 372 -41.05 -200.14 80.85
C ARG A 372 -40.53 -201.52 80.43
N LYS A 373 -39.49 -201.59 79.57
CA LYS A 373 -38.89 -202.86 79.09
C LYS A 373 -37.65 -203.31 79.87
N ALA A 374 -37.01 -202.44 80.66
CA ALA A 374 -35.81 -202.76 81.43
C ALA A 374 -36.06 -203.51 82.76
N ALA A 375 -37.30 -203.50 83.29
CA ALA A 375 -37.64 -204.14 84.56
C ALA A 375 -37.83 -205.68 84.52
N ALA A 376 -37.90 -206.31 83.34
CA ALA A 376 -38.38 -207.70 83.19
C ALA A 376 -37.31 -208.81 83.00
N LYS A 377 -35.99 -208.52 82.98
CA LYS A 377 -34.96 -209.50 82.56
C LYS A 377 -33.84 -209.87 83.59
N LYS A 378 -33.96 -209.53 84.88
CA LYS A 378 -32.86 -209.74 85.88
C LYS A 378 -33.08 -210.79 87.00
N ASN A 379 -33.95 -211.81 86.84
CA ASN A 379 -34.17 -212.84 87.89
C ASN A 379 -34.32 -214.29 87.38
N LYS A 380 -33.21 -215.06 87.32
CA LYS A 380 -33.05 -216.55 87.43
C LYS A 380 -31.71 -216.97 86.79
N LYS A 381 -30.79 -217.75 87.35
CA LYS A 381 -30.55 -218.37 88.67
C LYS A 381 -29.20 -219.13 88.58
N LYS A 382 -28.33 -219.08 89.58
CA LYS A 382 -27.29 -220.09 89.92
C LYS A 382 -27.55 -220.40 91.40
N GLY A 383 -27.90 -221.61 91.87
CA GLY A 383 -28.10 -222.90 91.23
C GLY A 383 -28.81 -223.90 92.18
N LYS A 384 -28.79 -225.18 91.80
CA LYS A 384 -28.92 -226.35 92.69
C LYS A 384 -27.84 -227.37 92.27
N LYS A 385 -27.20 -227.98 93.27
CA LYS A 385 -26.11 -228.98 93.29
C LYS A 385 -26.33 -230.24 92.42
N LYS A 386 -25.21 -230.85 91.97
CA LYS A 386 -24.93 -232.28 91.64
C LYS A 386 -25.83 -232.94 90.56
N LYS A 387 -25.29 -233.71 89.61
CA LYS A 387 -23.92 -234.25 89.46
C LYS A 387 -22.95 -233.27 88.81
#